data_AF-A0A415ZM65-F1
#
_entry.id   AF-A0A415ZM65-F1
#
_cell.length_a   1.000
_cell.length_b   1.000
_cell.length_c   1.000
_cell.angle_alpha   90.00
_cell.angle_beta   90.00
_cell.angle_gamma   90.00
#
_symmetry.space_group_name_H-M   'P 1'
#
loop_
_entity.id
_entity.type
_entity.pdbx_description
1 polymer ?
#
loop_
_entity_poly.entity_id
_entity_poly.type
_entity_poly.pdbx_seq_one_letter_code
_entity_poly.pdbx_strand_id
1 'polypeptide(L)' 'MRIPYGFTLTSSGTLEINRSEANVVRMIFDFYMAGASLGKVVDMLHAKQISSPTGKAKWTQLR' A
#
# COMPACT_ATOMS: atom_id res chain seq x y z
N MET A 1 -12.76 3.86 13.79
CA MET A 1 -11.84 2.81 13.28
C MET A 1 -11.23 3.32 11.98
N ARG A 2 -9.91 3.18 11.79
CA ARG A 2 -9.29 3.48 10.49
C ARG A 2 -9.35 2.21 9.64
N ILE A 3 -9.90 2.30 8.43
CA ILE A 3 -9.94 1.18 7.49
C ILE A 3 -8.49 0.87 7.06
N PRO A 4 -7.99 -0.37 7.23
CA PRO A 4 -6.65 -0.72 6.80
C PRO A 4 -6.52 -0.59 5.28
N TYR A 5 -5.35 -0.16 4.80
CA TYR A 5 -5.07 -0.10 3.36
C TYR A 5 -5.13 -1.51 2.75
N GLY A 6 -5.73 -1.65 1.58
CA GLY A 6 -6.08 -2.95 1.01
C GLY A 6 -7.54 -3.35 1.25
N PHE A 7 -8.30 -2.57 2.01
CA PHE A 7 -9.68 -2.88 2.36
C PHE A 7 -10.61 -1.69 2.18
N THR A 8 -11.87 -1.99 1.92
CA THR A 8 -12.99 -1.03 1.89
C THR A 8 -14.05 -1.46 2.88
N LEU A 9 -14.65 -0.51 3.59
CA LEU A 9 -15.81 -0.76 4.45
C LEU A 9 -17.07 -0.73 3.61
N THR A 10 -17.82 -1.82 3.61
CA THR A 10 -19.11 -1.93 2.95
C THR A 10 -20.21 -1.23 3.76
N SER A 11 -21.36 -0.97 3.12
CA SER A 11 -22.54 -0.43 3.78
C SER A 11 -23.09 -1.33 4.89
N SER A 12 -22.81 -2.63 4.86
CA SER A 12 -23.16 -3.60 5.92
C SER A 12 -22.18 -3.60 7.11
N GLY A 13 -21.13 -2.77 7.06
CA GLY A 13 -20.11 -2.71 8.10
C GLY A 13 -19.05 -3.81 8.02
N THR A 14 -19.01 -4.57 6.91
CA THR A 14 -18.01 -5.62 6.67
C THR A 14 -16.81 -5.05 5.90
N LEU A 15 -15.60 -5.53 6.21
CA LEU A 15 -14.40 -5.22 5.43
C LEU A 15 -14.28 -6.16 4.24
N GLU A 16 -14.17 -5.59 3.05
CA GLU A 16 -13.88 -6.32 1.81
C GLU A 16 -12.53 -5.91 1.24
N ILE A 17 -11.90 -6.83 0.51
CA ILE A 17 -10.60 -6.56 -0.12
C ILE A 17 -10.80 -5.56 -1.27
N ASN A 18 -10.11 -4.42 -1.17
CA ASN A 18 -9.90 -3.56 -2.32
C ASN A 18 -8.81 -4.20 -3.19
N ARG A 19 -9.20 -4.82 -4.30
CA ARG A 19 -8.27 -5.56 -5.17
C ARG A 19 -7.11 -4.70 -5.69
N SER A 20 -7.36 -3.42 -5.98
CA SER A 20 -6.33 -2.51 -6.48
C SER A 20 -5.26 -2.27 -5.42
N GLU A 21 -5.68 -1.88 -4.21
CA GLU A 21 -4.76 -1.65 -3.09
C GLU A 21 -4.09 -2.96 -2.61
N ALA A 22 -4.80 -4.08 -2.63
CA ALA A 22 -4.24 -5.39 -2.29
C ALA A 22 -3.14 -5.83 -3.27
N ASN A 23 -3.26 -5.48 -4.56
CA ASN A 23 -2.19 -5.71 -5.53
C ASN A 23 -0.95 -4.85 -5.23
N VAL A 24 -1.15 -3.61 -4.77
CA VAL A 24 -0.04 -2.75 -4.29
C VAL A 24 0.63 -3.38 -3.08
N VAL A 25 -0.14 -3.87 -2.10
CA VAL A 25 0.40 -4.58 -0.93
C VAL A 25 1.20 -5.81 -1.36
N ARG A 26 0.67 -6.64 -2.27
CA ARG A 26 1.40 -7.80 -2.80
C ARG A 26 2.73 -7.38 -3.43
N MET A 27 2.72 -6.37 -4.30
CA MET A 27 3.91 -5.85 -4.96
C MET A 27 4.97 -5.34 -3.95
N ILE A 28 4.55 -4.68 -2.87
CA ILE A 28 5.44 -4.26 -1.78
C ILE A 28 6.16 -5.46 -1.18
N PHE A 29 5.42 -6.53 -0.86
CA PHE A 29 5.99 -7.76 -0.33
C PHE A 29 6.89 -8.47 -1.33
N ASP A 30 6.51 -8.54 -2.60
CA ASP A 30 7.32 -9.16 -3.66
C ASP A 30 8.70 -8.49 -3.75
N PHE A 31 8.74 -7.15 -3.75
CA PHE A 31 10.01 -6.42 -3.77
C PHE A 31 10.82 -6.59 -2.49
N TYR A 32 10.16 -6.56 -1.33
CA TYR A 32 10.83 -6.77 -0.05
C TYR A 32 11.43 -8.17 0.05
N MET A 33 10.68 -9.21 -0.35
CA MET A 33 11.15 -10.60 -0.40
C MET A 33 12.28 -10.81 -1.42
N ALA A 34 12.30 -10.03 -2.50
CA ALA A 34 13.42 -9.99 -3.46
C ALA A 34 14.67 -9.25 -2.92
N GLY A 35 14.68 -8.81 -1.67
CA GLY A 35 15.82 -8.17 -1.02
C GLY A 35 15.87 -6.64 -1.16
N ALA A 36 14.81 -5.99 -1.65
CA ALA A 36 14.76 -4.53 -1.67
C ALA A 36 14.63 -3.97 -0.24
N SER A 37 15.41 -2.93 0.07
CA SER A 37 15.22 -2.17 1.30
C SER A 37 13.89 -1.40 1.27
N LEU A 38 13.34 -1.05 2.44
CA LEU A 38 12.11 -0.25 2.53
C LEU A 38 12.22 1.08 1.77
N GLY A 39 13.38 1.75 1.82
CA GLY A 39 13.63 2.96 1.04
C GLY A 39 13.50 2.72 -0.46
N LYS A 40 14.07 1.61 -0.97
CA LYS A 40 13.97 1.24 -2.39
C LYS A 40 12.53 0.90 -2.80
N VAL A 41 11.76 0.26 -1.92
CA VAL A 41 10.33 0.01 -2.16
C VAL A 41 9.56 1.33 -2.26
N VAL A 42 9.80 2.27 -1.35
CA VAL A 42 9.19 3.61 -1.38
C VAL A 42 9.51 4.36 -2.67
N ASP A 43 10.77 4.33 -3.12
CA ASP A 43 11.16 5.00 -4.36
C ASP A 43 10.50 4.37 -5.60
N MET A 44 10.32 3.04 -5.62
CA MET A 44 9.59 2.37 -6.70
C MET A 44 8.10 2.65 -6.70
N LEU A 45 7.45 2.71 -5.53
CA LEU A 45 6.04 3.13 -5.45
C LEU A 45 5.86 4.54 -6.00
N HIS A 46 6.78 5.45 -5.66
CA HIS A 46 6.79 6.81 -6.18
C HIS A 46 7.02 6.84 -7.71
N ALA A 47 7.99 6.07 -8.22
CA ALA A 47 8.24 5.95 -9.66
C ALA A 47 7.04 5.39 -10.45
N LYS A 48 6.25 4.51 -9.82
CA LYS A 48 5.00 3.96 -10.36
C LYS A 48 3.79 4.90 -10.16
N GLN A 49 3.99 6.09 -9.61
CA GLN A 49 2.93 7.06 -9.30
C GLN A 49 1.83 6.51 -8.37
N ILE A 50 2.20 5.59 -7.47
CA ILE A 50 1.29 5.01 -6.49
C ILE A 50 1.30 5.89 -5.24
N SER A 51 0.24 6.68 -5.08
CA SER A 51 0.04 7.53 -3.90
C SER A 51 -0.07 6.71 -2.61
N SER A 52 0.30 7.32 -1.48
CA SER A 52 0.19 6.71 -0.16
C SER A 52 -1.27 6.49 0.24
N PRO A 53 -1.53 5.64 1.25
CA PRO A 53 -2.87 5.48 1.84
C PRO A 53 -3.45 6.78 2.44
N THR A 54 -2.63 7.83 2.57
CA THR A 54 -3.04 9.15 3.06
C THR A 54 -3.14 10.20 1.94
N GLY A 55 -3.06 9.78 0.68
CA GLY A 55 -3.13 10.67 -0.48
C GLY A 55 -1.85 11.47 -0.75
N LYS A 56 -0.75 11.18 -0.04
CA LYS A 56 0.54 11.83 -0.29
C LYS A 56 1.22 11.19 -1.49
N ALA A 57 1.92 12.00 -2.30
CA ALA A 57 2.64 11.52 -3.47
C ALA A 57 3.72 10.48 -3.12
N LYS A 58 4.39 10.61 -1.97
CA LYS A 58 5.42 9.69 -1.50
C LYS A 58 4.96 8.95 -0.24
N TRP A 59 5.20 7.65 -0.21
CA TRP A 59 5.04 6.83 0.98
C TRP A 59 6.13 7.18 2.00
N THR A 60 5.76 7.36 3.26
CA THR A 60 6.71 7.57 4.35
C THR A 60 7.04 6.24 5.01
N GLN A 61 8.32 5.93 5.13
CA GLN A 61 8.78 4.91 6.07
C GLN A 61 8.59 5.49 7.48
N LEU A 62 7.71 4.90 8.28
CA LEU A 62 7.70 5.14 9.72
C LEU A 62 8.94 4.42 10.28
N ARG A 63 9.83 5.19 10.91
CA ARG A 63 10.95 4.65 11.69
C ARG A 63 10.48 4.27 13.08
#